data_AF-A0A0F0LZD2-F1
#
_entry.id   AF-A0A0F0LZD2-F1
#
_cell.length_a   1.000
_cell.length_b   1.000
_cell.length_c   1.000
_cell.angle_alpha   90.00
_cell.angle_beta   90.00
_cell.angle_gamma   90.00
#
_symmetry.space_group_name_H-M   'P 1'
#
loop_
_entity.id
_entity.type
_entity.pdbx_description
1 polymer ?
#
loop_
_entity_poly.entity_id
_entity_poly.type
_entity_poly.pdbx_seq_one_letter_code
_entity_poly.pdbx_strand_id
1 'polypeptide(L)'
;MLGASGVGLLALGVVVGLSSPYGVLIAFPGGLLSFTALALGAHLVMPPVLRLIGRLFGRSAVARLAAENALRHPERSSRMAIALVMGVALVMMFAVAGTSAIGVLVASAGGEAPPEMTAGFTGFTTVMMALVAVCGVIAAIGVVDQLALGVHQRRREFALLRALGLSSRQVRLVVLLEAVHLVLASLVVGIVLGTAYGWAGAQAVLGSVKLTPDAAATLVWPVIPPIPLIVVIAATVVVALVATVVPTRIATRTSPVAALAQD
;
A
#
# COMPACT_ATOMS: atom_id res chain seq x y z
N MET A 1 11.27 -3.01 19.94
CA MET A 1 12.36 -4.02 19.88
C MET A 1 12.17 -4.98 18.71
N LEU A 2 11.00 -5.62 18.55
CA LEU A 2 10.71 -6.56 17.44
C LEU A 2 11.00 -6.01 16.03
N GLY A 3 10.65 -4.74 15.75
CA GLY A 3 10.91 -4.13 14.44
C GLY A 3 12.40 -3.93 14.15
N ALA A 4 13.18 -3.48 15.12
CA ALA A 4 14.62 -3.27 14.96
C ALA A 4 15.36 -4.58 14.76
N SER A 5 14.99 -5.64 15.51
CA SER A 5 15.54 -6.98 15.29
C SER A 5 15.16 -7.55 13.93
N GLY A 6 13.92 -7.35 13.46
CA GLY A 6 13.49 -7.77 12.13
C GLY A 6 14.29 -7.08 11.01
N VAL A 7 14.43 -5.75 11.09
CA VAL A 7 15.21 -4.96 10.11
C VAL A 7 16.68 -5.38 10.14
N GLY A 8 17.26 -5.61 11.33
CA GLY A 8 18.63 -6.09 11.47
C GLY A 8 18.84 -7.46 10.83
N LEU A 9 17.91 -8.40 11.04
CA LEU A 9 17.95 -9.72 10.41
C LEU A 9 17.76 -9.63 8.88
N LEU A 10 16.87 -8.76 8.40
CA LEU A 10 16.69 -8.53 6.97
C LEU A 10 17.98 -7.99 6.33
N ALA A 11 18.57 -6.97 6.95
CA ALA A 11 19.83 -6.39 6.48
C ALA A 11 20.98 -7.41 6.51
N LEU A 12 21.07 -8.22 7.57
CA LEU A 12 22.05 -9.31 7.66
C LEU A 12 21.84 -10.33 6.52
N GLY A 13 20.60 -10.75 6.27
CA GLY A 13 20.29 -11.68 5.18
C GLY A 13 20.61 -11.12 3.80
N VAL A 14 20.39 -9.80 3.59
CA VAL A 14 20.81 -9.10 2.37
C VAL A 14 22.33 -9.11 2.20
N VAL A 15 23.09 -8.81 3.27
CA VAL A 15 24.56 -8.80 3.24
C VAL A 15 25.11 -10.21 3.00
N VAL A 16 24.58 -11.22 3.70
CA VAL A 16 24.96 -12.63 3.47
C VAL A 16 24.59 -13.04 2.03
N GLY A 17 23.45 -12.56 1.52
CA GLY A 17 22.96 -12.76 0.16
C GLY A 17 23.95 -12.33 -0.94
N LEU A 18 24.84 -11.39 -0.66
CA LEU A 18 25.91 -10.97 -1.58
C LEU A 18 26.98 -12.05 -1.79
N SER A 19 27.15 -12.93 -0.81
CA SER A 19 28.19 -13.97 -0.81
C SER A 19 27.61 -15.37 -1.01
N SER A 20 26.36 -15.59 -0.61
CA SER A 20 25.74 -16.90 -0.57
C SER A 20 24.24 -16.83 -0.83
N PRO A 21 23.67 -17.75 -1.64
CA PRO A 21 22.22 -17.80 -1.89
C PRO A 21 21.42 -18.14 -0.63
N TYR A 22 22.07 -18.67 0.41
CA TYR A 22 21.42 -18.96 1.70
C TYR A 22 21.10 -17.71 2.53
N GLY A 23 21.51 -16.51 2.08
CA GLY A 23 21.13 -15.24 2.71
C GLY A 23 19.61 -15.05 2.84
N VAL A 24 18.85 -15.61 1.90
CA VAL A 24 17.37 -15.61 1.95
C VAL A 24 16.79 -16.29 3.20
N LEU A 25 17.45 -17.32 3.74
CA LEU A 25 16.99 -18.03 4.93
C LEU A 25 17.04 -17.14 6.19
N ILE A 26 17.90 -16.12 6.19
CA ILE A 26 18.00 -15.11 7.24
C ILE A 26 17.09 -13.91 6.92
N ALA A 27 17.09 -13.48 5.65
CA ALA A 27 16.32 -12.33 5.20
C ALA A 27 14.81 -12.55 5.34
N PHE A 28 14.32 -13.76 5.06
CA PHE A 28 12.88 -14.09 5.11
C PHE A 28 12.26 -13.90 6.50
N PRO A 29 12.76 -14.54 7.58
CA PRO A 29 12.23 -14.29 8.93
C PRO A 29 12.45 -12.85 9.38
N GLY A 30 13.56 -12.21 9.01
CA GLY A 30 13.80 -10.79 9.28
C GLY A 30 12.75 -9.88 8.65
N GLY A 31 12.46 -10.10 7.37
CA GLY A 31 11.45 -9.38 6.61
C GLY A 31 10.04 -9.61 7.15
N LEU A 32 9.69 -10.85 7.52
CA LEU A 32 8.40 -11.14 8.14
C LEU A 32 8.26 -10.40 9.48
N LEU A 33 9.26 -10.47 10.35
CA LEU A 33 9.25 -9.77 11.63
C LEU A 33 9.18 -8.25 11.48
N SER A 34 9.97 -7.66 10.58
CA SER A 34 9.95 -6.21 10.35
C SER A 34 8.66 -5.75 9.70
N PHE A 35 8.12 -6.51 8.74
CA PHE A 35 6.85 -6.21 8.07
C PHE A 35 5.68 -6.31 9.05
N THR A 36 5.63 -7.34 9.89
CA THR A 36 4.63 -7.47 10.95
C THR A 36 4.76 -6.37 11.99
N ALA A 37 5.97 -6.03 12.42
CA ALA A 37 6.18 -4.92 13.35
C ALA A 37 5.71 -3.58 12.77
N LEU A 38 5.95 -3.37 11.47
CA LEU A 38 5.45 -2.19 10.75
C LEU A 38 3.93 -2.22 10.59
N ALA A 39 3.34 -3.39 10.34
CA ALA A 39 1.89 -3.60 10.27
C ALA A 39 1.20 -3.17 11.56
N LEU A 40 1.71 -3.67 12.68
CA LEU A 40 1.21 -3.38 14.02
C LEU A 40 1.51 -1.92 14.41
N GLY A 41 2.67 -1.40 13.99
CA GLY A 41 3.13 -0.04 14.20
C GLY A 41 2.59 0.99 13.21
N ALA A 42 1.70 0.63 12.28
CA ALA A 42 1.27 1.52 11.20
C ALA A 42 0.55 2.79 11.72
N HIS A 43 0.00 2.74 12.93
CA HIS A 43 -0.53 3.91 13.64
C HIS A 43 0.53 5.00 13.89
N LEU A 44 1.82 4.66 13.86
CA LEU A 44 2.95 5.60 13.97
C LEU A 44 3.34 6.19 12.61
N VAL A 45 3.22 5.40 11.53
CA VAL A 45 3.66 5.77 10.18
C VAL A 45 2.60 6.59 9.46
N MET A 46 1.32 6.28 9.67
CA MET A 46 0.23 6.89 8.92
C MET A 46 0.01 8.39 9.23
N PRO A 47 0.08 8.88 10.48
CA PRO A 47 -0.13 10.29 10.78
C PRO A 47 0.83 11.25 10.04
N PRO A 48 2.16 11.05 10.01
CA PRO A 48 3.05 11.94 9.26
C PRO A 48 2.81 11.85 7.75
N VAL A 49 2.52 10.66 7.21
CA VAL A 49 2.21 10.46 5.79
C VAL A 49 0.94 11.22 5.40
N LEU A 50 -0.13 11.07 6.19
CA LEU A 50 -1.38 11.80 5.98
C LEU A 50 -1.15 13.31 6.06
N ARG A 51 -0.35 13.80 7.01
CA ARG A 51 -0.01 15.24 7.07
C ARG A 51 0.74 15.71 5.82
N LEU A 52 1.68 14.91 5.32
CA LEU A 52 2.47 15.26 4.13
C LEU A 52 1.59 15.32 2.88
N ILE A 53 0.75 14.31 2.67
CA ILE A 53 -0.14 14.23 1.52
C ILE A 53 -1.26 15.27 1.61
N GLY A 54 -1.71 15.60 2.82
CA GLY A 54 -2.68 16.67 3.03
C GLY A 54 -2.19 18.03 2.54
N ARG A 55 -0.87 18.25 2.42
CA ARG A 55 -0.31 19.47 1.83
C ARG A 55 -0.49 19.55 0.31
N LEU A 56 -0.69 18.42 -0.36
CA LEU A 56 -0.99 18.37 -1.79
C LEU A 56 -2.45 18.74 -2.08
N PHE A 57 -3.31 18.67 -1.07
CA PHE A 57 -4.70 19.10 -1.18
C PHE A 57 -4.76 20.63 -1.12
N GLY A 58 -5.56 21.22 -2.01
CA GLY A 58 -5.62 22.68 -2.17
C GLY A 58 -6.12 23.42 -0.93
N ARG A 59 -6.06 24.77 -0.97
CA ARG A 59 -6.44 25.65 0.14
C ARG A 59 -7.95 25.82 0.35
N SER A 60 -8.78 25.13 -0.43
CA SER A 60 -10.24 25.27 -0.31
C SER A 60 -10.72 24.78 1.05
N ALA A 61 -11.77 25.42 1.59
CA ALA A 61 -12.33 25.05 2.89
C ALA A 61 -12.73 23.56 2.94
N VAL A 62 -13.25 23.03 1.83
CA VAL A 62 -13.65 21.62 1.69
C VAL A 62 -12.44 20.67 1.74
N ALA A 63 -11.35 21.02 1.06
CA ALA A 63 -10.13 20.22 1.05
C ALA A 63 -9.44 20.21 2.42
N ARG A 64 -9.40 21.37 3.10
CA ARG A 64 -8.90 21.46 4.48
C ARG A 64 -9.75 20.65 5.45
N LEU A 65 -11.09 20.76 5.36
CA LEU A 65 -12.01 19.96 6.18
C LEU A 65 -11.79 18.46 5.99
N ALA A 66 -11.62 17.99 4.75
CA ALA A 66 -11.35 16.59 4.47
C ALA A 66 -10.01 16.12 5.06
N ALA A 67 -8.94 16.91 4.88
CA ALA A 67 -7.62 16.58 5.42
C ALA A 67 -7.60 16.61 6.96
N GLU A 68 -8.27 17.58 7.58
CA GLU A 68 -8.43 17.65 9.03
C GLU A 68 -9.26 16.48 9.56
N ASN A 69 -10.33 16.09 8.88
CA ASN A 69 -11.14 14.92 9.23
C ASN A 69 -10.33 13.62 9.22
N ALA A 70 -9.50 13.41 8.20
CA ALA A 70 -8.63 12.23 8.11
C ALA A 70 -7.64 12.14 9.29
N LEU A 71 -7.24 13.30 9.85
CA LEU A 71 -6.29 13.41 10.97
C LEU A 71 -6.93 13.41 12.36
N ARG A 72 -8.25 13.65 12.50
CA ARG A 72 -8.94 13.69 13.80
C ARG A 72 -9.00 12.34 14.52
N HIS A 73 -9.12 11.24 13.78
CA HIS A 73 -9.18 9.88 14.36
C HIS A 73 -8.22 8.92 13.63
N PRO A 74 -6.90 9.10 13.81
CA PRO A 74 -5.89 8.40 13.04
C PRO A 74 -5.91 6.89 13.30
N GLU A 75 -6.32 6.41 14.48
CA GLU A 75 -6.39 4.98 14.80
C GLU A 75 -7.44 4.23 13.96
N ARG A 76 -8.56 4.89 13.63
CA ARG A 76 -9.61 4.31 12.78
C ARG A 76 -9.17 4.36 11.32
N SER A 77 -8.69 5.52 10.87
CA SER A 77 -8.12 5.70 9.52
C SER A 77 -6.92 4.80 9.25
N SER A 78 -6.07 4.52 10.25
CA SER A 78 -4.92 3.65 10.13
C SER A 78 -5.31 2.21 9.90
N ARG A 79 -6.42 1.71 10.50
CA ARG A 79 -6.87 0.34 10.26
C ARG A 79 -7.29 0.13 8.80
N MET A 80 -8.00 1.09 8.18
CA MET A 80 -8.30 1.05 6.74
C MET A 80 -7.02 1.07 5.90
N ALA A 81 -6.15 2.03 6.21
CA ALA A 81 -4.95 2.26 5.44
C ALA A 81 -3.98 1.08 5.53
N ILE A 82 -3.93 0.34 6.64
CA ILE A 82 -3.08 -0.85 6.78
C ILE A 82 -3.44 -1.90 5.72
N ALA A 83 -4.71 -2.29 5.61
CA ALA A 83 -5.10 -3.35 4.67
C ALA A 83 -4.77 -2.95 3.22
N LEU A 84 -5.03 -1.68 2.87
CA LEU A 84 -4.74 -1.14 1.54
C LEU A 84 -3.23 -1.03 1.29
N VAL A 85 -2.46 -0.50 2.26
CA VAL A 85 -0.99 -0.44 2.21
C VAL A 85 -0.40 -1.83 2.04
N MET A 86 -0.88 -2.82 2.78
CA MET A 86 -0.39 -4.20 2.69
C MET A 86 -0.70 -4.82 1.34
N GLY A 87 -1.92 -4.61 0.82
CA GLY A 87 -2.27 -5.07 -0.53
C GLY A 87 -1.33 -4.48 -1.59
N VAL A 88 -1.16 -3.16 -1.59
CA VAL A 88 -0.26 -2.46 -2.52
C VAL A 88 1.20 -2.90 -2.33
N ALA A 89 1.66 -3.04 -1.08
CA ALA A 89 3.02 -3.46 -0.76
C ALA A 89 3.30 -4.88 -1.25
N LEU A 90 2.38 -5.82 -1.05
CA LEU A 90 2.54 -7.20 -1.53
C LEU A 90 2.59 -7.25 -3.06
N VAL A 91 1.70 -6.53 -3.76
CA VAL A 91 1.73 -6.46 -5.23
C VAL A 91 3.08 -5.90 -5.69
N MET A 92 3.53 -4.78 -5.11
CA MET A 92 4.81 -4.18 -5.51
C MET A 92 6.02 -5.03 -5.12
N MET A 93 5.97 -5.73 -3.99
CA MET A 93 7.03 -6.62 -3.53
C MET A 93 7.26 -7.77 -4.52
N PHE A 94 6.21 -8.51 -4.87
CA PHE A 94 6.34 -9.60 -5.83
C PHE A 94 6.65 -9.11 -7.25
N ALA A 95 6.15 -7.95 -7.64
CA ALA A 95 6.42 -7.38 -8.95
C ALA A 95 7.89 -7.01 -9.08
N VAL A 96 8.42 -6.27 -8.10
CA VAL A 96 9.82 -5.86 -8.05
C VAL A 96 10.73 -7.07 -7.95
N ALA A 97 10.41 -8.04 -7.08
CA ALA A 97 11.20 -9.26 -6.95
C ALA A 97 11.21 -10.09 -8.25
N GLY A 98 10.06 -10.30 -8.89
CA GLY A 98 9.94 -11.06 -10.13
C GLY A 98 10.64 -10.41 -11.31
N THR A 99 10.44 -9.11 -11.53
CA THR A 99 11.14 -8.36 -12.59
C THR A 99 12.64 -8.30 -12.33
N SER A 100 13.07 -8.14 -11.07
CA SER A 100 14.49 -8.18 -10.72
C SER A 100 15.10 -9.54 -10.99
N ALA A 101 14.38 -10.63 -10.67
CA ALA A 101 14.84 -11.99 -10.94
C ALA A 101 15.08 -12.24 -12.43
N ILE A 102 14.10 -11.89 -13.27
CA ILE A 102 14.24 -11.99 -14.73
C ILE A 102 15.38 -11.08 -15.23
N GLY A 103 15.51 -9.86 -14.70
CA GLY A 103 16.57 -8.93 -15.08
C GLY A 103 17.97 -9.47 -14.80
N VAL A 104 18.20 -10.03 -13.60
CA VAL A 104 19.48 -10.67 -13.24
C VAL A 104 19.74 -11.89 -14.11
N LEU A 105 18.71 -12.69 -14.38
CA LEU A 105 18.80 -13.88 -15.22
C LEU A 105 19.28 -13.55 -16.63
N VAL A 106 18.61 -12.58 -17.27
CA VAL A 106 18.94 -12.10 -18.61
C VAL A 106 20.34 -11.52 -18.66
N ALA A 107 20.71 -10.72 -17.65
CA ALA A 107 22.05 -10.16 -17.55
C ALA A 107 23.13 -11.25 -17.39
N SER A 108 22.86 -12.29 -16.59
CA SER A 108 23.80 -13.42 -16.40
C SER A 108 23.95 -14.30 -17.64
N ALA A 109 22.95 -14.31 -18.54
CA ALA A 109 22.95 -15.07 -19.78
C ALA A 109 23.56 -14.30 -20.97
N GLY A 110 24.17 -13.13 -20.75
CA GLY A 110 24.76 -12.32 -21.82
C GLY A 110 23.76 -11.49 -22.62
N GLY A 111 22.56 -11.25 -22.08
CA GLY A 111 21.54 -10.38 -22.67
C GLY A 111 20.27 -11.11 -23.14
N GLU A 112 20.31 -12.44 -23.26
CA GLU A 112 19.13 -13.23 -23.67
C GLU A 112 19.09 -14.55 -22.89
N ALA A 113 18.08 -14.70 -22.02
CA ALA A 113 17.91 -15.91 -21.21
C ALA A 113 17.01 -16.93 -21.94
N PRO A 114 17.28 -18.25 -21.80
CA PRO A 114 16.42 -19.29 -22.35
C PRO A 114 14.95 -19.12 -21.91
N PRO A 115 13.97 -19.27 -22.84
CA PRO A 115 12.56 -19.11 -22.52
C PRO A 115 12.10 -20.00 -21.37
N GLU A 116 12.61 -21.23 -21.30
CA GLU A 116 12.28 -22.19 -20.23
C GLU A 116 12.67 -21.68 -18.85
N MET A 117 13.82 -21.00 -18.72
CA MET A 117 14.31 -20.46 -17.45
C MET A 117 13.48 -19.25 -17.02
N THR A 118 13.13 -18.36 -17.95
CA THR A 118 12.25 -17.19 -17.67
C THR A 118 10.80 -17.59 -17.39
N ALA A 119 10.32 -18.68 -18.01
CA ALA A 119 8.96 -19.18 -17.84
C ALA A 119 8.69 -19.63 -16.40
N GLY A 120 9.66 -20.28 -15.73
CA GLY A 120 9.56 -20.66 -14.33
C GLY A 120 9.34 -19.46 -13.39
N PHE A 121 10.17 -18.42 -13.53
CA PHE A 121 10.04 -17.18 -12.75
C PHE A 121 8.74 -16.42 -13.05
N THR A 122 8.33 -16.39 -14.32
CA THR A 122 7.08 -15.74 -14.75
C THR A 122 5.87 -16.48 -14.19
N GLY A 123 5.87 -17.82 -14.23
CA GLY A 123 4.83 -18.66 -13.65
C GLY A 123 4.72 -18.46 -12.14
N PHE A 124 5.84 -18.52 -11.42
CA PHE A 124 5.88 -18.24 -9.97
C PHE A 124 5.32 -16.85 -9.64
N THR A 125 5.78 -15.80 -10.33
CA THR A 125 5.31 -14.43 -10.11
C THR A 125 3.81 -14.32 -10.40
N THR A 126 3.32 -14.96 -11.45
CA THR A 126 1.89 -14.97 -11.81
C THR A 126 1.03 -15.62 -10.73
N VAL A 127 1.45 -16.78 -10.20
CA VAL A 127 0.74 -17.47 -9.11
C VAL A 127 0.73 -16.60 -7.84
N MET A 128 1.87 -16.01 -7.48
CA MET A 128 1.94 -15.10 -6.33
C MET A 128 1.04 -13.88 -6.51
N MET A 129 1.01 -13.27 -7.70
CA MET A 129 0.10 -12.16 -8.01
C MET A 129 -1.37 -12.55 -7.91
N ALA A 130 -1.73 -13.77 -8.34
CA ALA A 130 -3.09 -14.27 -8.20
C ALA A 130 -3.50 -14.39 -6.72
N LEU A 131 -2.62 -14.90 -5.86
CA LEU A 131 -2.88 -14.97 -4.42
C LEU A 131 -2.96 -13.58 -3.78
N VAL A 132 -2.07 -12.66 -4.15
CA VAL A 132 -2.09 -11.29 -3.65
C VAL A 132 -3.35 -10.54 -4.10
N ALA A 133 -3.85 -10.81 -5.31
CA ALA A 133 -5.11 -10.24 -5.79
C ALA A 133 -6.29 -10.62 -4.86
N VAL A 134 -6.33 -11.86 -4.36
CA VAL A 134 -7.33 -12.29 -3.36
C VAL A 134 -7.20 -11.49 -2.06
N CYS A 135 -5.97 -11.29 -1.56
CA CYS A 135 -5.74 -10.43 -0.39
C CYS A 135 -6.20 -8.98 -0.65
N GLY A 136 -6.01 -8.47 -1.87
CA GLY A 136 -6.49 -7.16 -2.31
C GLY A 136 -8.02 -7.03 -2.25
N VAL A 137 -8.76 -8.09 -2.61
CA VAL A 137 -10.23 -8.11 -2.47
C VAL A 137 -10.65 -8.02 -1.01
N ILE A 138 -10.01 -8.78 -0.11
CA ILE A 138 -10.29 -8.73 1.33
C ILE A 138 -10.01 -7.32 1.88
N ALA A 139 -8.89 -6.70 1.47
CA ALA A 139 -8.57 -5.33 1.83
C ALA A 139 -9.64 -4.33 1.33
N ALA A 140 -10.12 -4.49 0.10
CA ALA A 140 -11.17 -3.65 -0.47
C ALA A 140 -12.48 -3.72 0.33
N ILE A 141 -12.90 -4.92 0.73
CA ILE A 141 -14.09 -5.11 1.58
C ILE A 141 -13.92 -4.40 2.93
N GLY A 142 -12.74 -4.52 3.55
CA GLY A 142 -12.45 -3.83 4.82
C GLY A 142 -12.52 -2.29 4.71
N VAL A 143 -12.09 -1.72 3.58
CA VAL A 143 -12.20 -0.28 3.31
C VAL A 143 -13.68 0.15 3.20
N VAL A 144 -14.51 -0.63 2.49
CA VAL A 144 -15.94 -0.34 2.35
C VAL A 144 -16.64 -0.31 3.71
N ASP A 145 -16.43 -1.34 4.52
CA ASP A 145 -17.05 -1.48 5.84
C ASP A 145 -16.69 -0.31 6.76
N GLN A 146 -15.41 0.06 6.80
CA GLN A 146 -14.96 1.15 7.66
C GLN A 146 -15.43 2.53 7.19
N LEU A 147 -15.45 2.81 5.88
CA LEU A 147 -16.00 4.07 5.37
C LEU A 147 -17.51 4.17 5.67
N ALA A 148 -18.24 3.06 5.54
CA ALA A 148 -19.66 3.01 5.89
C ALA A 148 -19.89 3.31 7.38
N LEU A 149 -19.15 2.63 8.27
CA LEU A 149 -19.18 2.87 9.72
C LEU A 149 -18.81 4.33 10.06
N GLY A 150 -17.79 4.88 9.41
CA GLY A 150 -17.34 6.26 9.63
C GLY A 150 -18.41 7.30 9.29
N VAL A 151 -19.12 7.14 8.18
CA VAL A 151 -20.24 8.03 7.82
C VAL A 151 -21.40 7.90 8.77
N HIS A 152 -21.73 6.69 9.23
CA HIS A 152 -22.77 6.50 10.24
C HIS A 152 -22.47 7.26 11.53
N GLN A 153 -21.22 7.22 12.00
CA GLN A 153 -20.81 7.93 13.21
C GLN A 153 -20.82 9.46 13.05
N ARG A 154 -20.51 9.98 11.85
CA ARG A 154 -20.42 11.43 11.58
C ARG A 154 -21.69 12.04 10.99
N ARG A 155 -22.80 11.29 10.97
CA ARG A 155 -24.07 11.74 10.38
C ARG A 155 -24.59 13.04 11.01
N ARG A 156 -24.48 13.19 12.34
CA ARG A 156 -24.89 14.41 13.07
C ARG A 156 -24.03 15.61 12.67
N GLU A 157 -22.72 15.44 12.56
CA GLU A 157 -21.80 16.50 12.13
C GLU A 157 -22.13 17.00 10.71
N PHE A 158 -22.38 16.08 9.77
CA PHE A 158 -22.79 16.45 8.41
C PHE A 158 -24.16 17.14 8.36
N ALA A 159 -25.10 16.75 9.24
CA ALA A 159 -26.39 17.43 9.34
C ALA A 159 -26.24 18.86 9.87
N LEU A 160 -25.41 19.08 10.89
CA LEU A 160 -25.10 20.41 11.44
C LEU A 160 -24.40 21.29 10.40
N LEU A 161 -23.40 20.75 9.70
CA LEU A 161 -22.71 21.45 8.61
C LEU A 161 -23.68 21.88 7.50
N ARG A 162 -24.66 21.04 7.15
CA ARG A 162 -25.72 21.41 6.19
C ARG A 162 -26.67 22.47 6.73
N ALA A 163 -26.98 22.46 8.03
CA ALA A 163 -27.79 23.51 8.68
C ALA A 163 -27.06 24.87 8.69
N LEU A 164 -25.73 24.86 8.74
CA LEU A 164 -24.86 26.05 8.62
C LEU A 164 -24.64 26.51 7.16
N GLY A 165 -25.33 25.89 6.19
CA GLY A 165 -25.34 26.34 4.79
C GLY A 165 -24.46 25.51 3.83
N LEU A 166 -23.81 24.42 4.27
CA LEU A 166 -23.13 23.53 3.32
C LEU A 166 -24.14 22.79 2.42
N SER A 167 -23.90 22.86 1.12
CA SER A 167 -24.66 22.12 0.12
C SER A 167 -24.38 20.61 0.21
N SER A 168 -25.35 19.79 -0.22
CA SER A 168 -25.17 18.33 -0.32
C SER A 168 -24.00 17.93 -1.24
N ARG A 169 -23.67 18.78 -2.23
CA ARG A 169 -22.50 18.59 -3.10
C ARG A 169 -21.19 18.79 -2.34
N GLN A 170 -21.10 19.80 -1.47
CA GLN A 170 -19.93 20.04 -0.64
C GLN A 170 -19.72 18.91 0.37
N VAL A 171 -20.78 18.39 1.00
CA VAL A 171 -20.68 17.20 1.89
C VAL A 171 -20.15 15.99 1.14
N ARG A 172 -20.67 15.71 -0.06
CA ARG A 172 -20.15 14.62 -0.91
C ARG A 172 -18.67 14.82 -1.26
N LEU A 173 -18.26 16.07 -1.54
CA LEU A 173 -16.87 16.38 -1.86
C LEU A 173 -15.94 16.20 -0.67
N VAL A 174 -16.37 16.51 0.57
CA VAL A 174 -15.60 16.21 1.78
C VAL A 174 -15.32 14.71 1.89
N VAL A 175 -16.37 13.88 1.76
CA VAL A 175 -16.24 12.40 1.86
C VAL A 175 -15.34 11.84 0.75
N LEU A 176 -15.48 12.34 -0.48
CA LEU A 176 -14.63 11.91 -1.59
C LEU A 176 -13.16 12.29 -1.36
N LEU A 177 -12.89 13.53 -0.96
CA LEU A 177 -11.54 14.01 -0.72
C LEU A 177 -10.87 13.28 0.47
N GLU A 178 -11.64 12.93 1.50
CA GLU A 178 -11.15 12.10 2.61
C GLU A 178 -10.70 10.72 2.13
N ALA A 179 -11.52 10.07 1.29
CA ALA A 179 -11.16 8.77 0.71
C ALA A 179 -9.94 8.87 -0.22
N VAL A 180 -9.87 9.90 -1.07
CA VAL A 180 -8.71 10.13 -1.95
C VAL A 180 -7.45 10.34 -1.12
N HIS A 181 -7.51 11.08 -0.02
CA HIS A 181 -6.37 11.31 0.87
C HIS A 181 -5.83 10.00 1.44
N LEU A 182 -6.72 9.15 1.98
CA LEU A 182 -6.36 7.84 2.53
C LEU A 182 -5.76 6.91 1.46
N VAL A 183 -6.32 6.92 0.26
CA VAL A 183 -5.86 6.10 -0.87
C VAL A 183 -4.48 6.53 -1.34
N LEU A 184 -4.25 7.84 -1.50
CA LEU A 184 -2.95 8.36 -1.87
C LEU A 184 -1.89 8.01 -0.81
N ALA A 185 -2.22 8.15 0.47
CA ALA A 185 -1.34 7.73 1.56
C ALA A 185 -1.00 6.26 1.52
N SER A 186 -2.00 5.43 1.24
CA SER A 186 -1.81 3.99 1.16
C SER A 186 -0.98 3.57 -0.04
N LEU A 187 -1.19 4.21 -1.20
CA LEU A 187 -0.39 3.99 -2.40
C LEU A 187 1.07 4.36 -2.20
N VAL A 188 1.35 5.57 -1.67
CA VAL A 188 2.72 6.04 -1.46
C VAL A 188 3.46 5.10 -0.51
N VAL A 189 2.87 4.78 0.64
CA VAL A 189 3.50 3.89 1.63
C VAL A 189 3.61 2.47 1.09
N GLY A 190 2.56 1.95 0.47
CA GLY A 190 2.54 0.60 -0.10
C GLY A 190 3.59 0.42 -1.19
N ILE A 191 3.72 1.37 -2.12
CA ILE A 191 4.73 1.32 -3.18
C ILE A 191 6.13 1.37 -2.58
N VAL A 192 6.40 2.31 -1.68
CA VAL A 192 7.72 2.44 -1.03
C VAL A 192 8.10 1.15 -0.29
N LEU A 193 7.20 0.62 0.52
CA LEU A 193 7.45 -0.61 1.28
C LEU A 193 7.58 -1.81 0.36
N GLY A 194 6.66 -1.99 -0.59
CA GLY A 194 6.70 -3.10 -1.52
C GLY A 194 7.98 -3.10 -2.34
N THR A 195 8.41 -1.95 -2.86
CA THR A 195 9.69 -1.83 -3.56
C THR A 195 10.87 -2.14 -2.65
N ALA A 196 10.90 -1.62 -1.43
CA ALA A 196 11.98 -1.88 -0.49
C ALA A 196 12.11 -3.37 -0.12
N TYR A 197 10.99 -4.03 0.22
CA TYR A 197 10.96 -5.45 0.57
C TYR A 197 11.18 -6.36 -0.65
N GLY A 198 10.64 -6.00 -1.81
CA GLY A 198 10.86 -6.73 -3.06
C GLY A 198 12.32 -6.69 -3.49
N TRP A 199 12.95 -5.52 -3.37
CA TRP A 199 14.38 -5.35 -3.59
C TRP A 199 15.23 -6.12 -2.58
N ALA A 200 14.94 -6.00 -1.28
CA ALA A 200 15.68 -6.72 -0.24
C ALA A 200 15.59 -8.24 -0.43
N GLY A 201 14.40 -8.75 -0.78
CA GLY A 201 14.20 -10.16 -1.12
C GLY A 201 15.00 -10.59 -2.36
N ALA A 202 14.95 -9.80 -3.43
CA ALA A 202 15.73 -10.06 -4.64
C ALA A 202 17.24 -10.06 -4.36
N GLN A 203 17.73 -9.08 -3.59
CA GLN A 203 19.14 -8.97 -3.21
C GLN A 203 19.60 -10.15 -2.34
N ALA A 204 18.76 -10.61 -1.40
CA ALA A 204 19.09 -11.72 -0.52
C ALA A 204 19.18 -13.07 -1.25
N VAL A 205 18.43 -13.25 -2.35
CA VAL A 205 18.43 -14.47 -3.17
C VAL A 205 19.49 -14.41 -4.27
N LEU A 206 19.56 -13.28 -4.97
CA LEU A 206 20.29 -13.15 -6.25
C LEU A 206 21.62 -12.41 -6.11
N GLY A 207 21.94 -11.85 -4.93
CA GLY A 207 23.15 -11.06 -4.74
C GLY A 207 24.45 -11.81 -5.00
N SER A 208 24.44 -13.14 -4.83
CA SER A 208 25.59 -14.02 -5.03
C SER A 208 25.73 -14.52 -6.47
N VAL A 209 24.72 -14.29 -7.33
CA VAL A 209 24.79 -14.62 -8.76
C VAL A 209 25.85 -13.72 -9.39
N LYS A 210 26.83 -14.28 -10.10
CA LYS A 210 27.88 -13.49 -10.76
C LYS A 210 27.47 -13.14 -12.18
N LEU A 211 27.44 -11.85 -12.51
CA LEU A 211 27.13 -11.36 -13.86
C LEU A 211 28.33 -11.40 -14.81
N THR A 212 29.55 -11.30 -14.28
CA THR A 212 30.79 -11.48 -15.04
C THR A 212 31.74 -12.39 -14.26
N PRO A 213 32.66 -13.11 -14.93
CA PRO A 213 33.60 -14.03 -14.27
C PRO A 213 34.42 -13.37 -13.15
N ASP A 214 34.75 -12.08 -13.32
CA ASP A 214 35.56 -11.28 -12.39
C ASP A 214 34.72 -10.53 -11.34
N ALA A 215 33.39 -10.57 -11.40
CA ALA A 215 32.53 -9.88 -10.43
C ALA A 215 32.48 -10.63 -9.09
N ALA A 216 32.62 -9.87 -8.00
CA ALA A 216 32.53 -10.40 -6.64
C ALA A 216 31.08 -10.69 -6.22
N ALA A 217 30.14 -9.77 -6.50
CA ALA A 217 28.72 -9.90 -6.18
C ALA A 217 27.88 -9.04 -7.14
N THR A 218 26.59 -9.36 -7.25
CA THR A 218 25.64 -8.59 -8.05
C THR A 218 24.80 -7.70 -7.16
N LEU A 219 24.88 -6.38 -7.41
CA LEU A 219 23.93 -5.45 -6.84
C LEU A 219 22.70 -5.42 -7.74
N VAL A 220 21.60 -6.00 -7.27
CA VAL A 220 20.30 -5.96 -7.92
C VAL A 220 19.80 -4.53 -7.82
N TRP A 221 19.54 -3.89 -8.96
CA TRP A 221 18.96 -2.55 -8.96
C TRP A 221 17.46 -2.63 -8.69
N PRO A 222 16.91 -1.79 -7.80
CA PRO A 222 15.47 -1.74 -7.56
C PRO A 222 14.78 -1.19 -8.81
N VAL A 223 14.23 -2.08 -9.64
CA VAL A 223 13.42 -1.71 -10.81
C VAL A 223 11.95 -1.70 -10.42
N ILE A 224 11.29 -0.57 -10.59
CA ILE A 224 9.84 -0.44 -10.40
C ILE A 224 9.17 -0.82 -11.73
N PRO A 225 8.46 -1.97 -11.81
CA PRO A 225 7.90 -2.42 -13.08
C PRO A 225 6.66 -1.57 -13.45
N PRO A 226 6.63 -0.94 -14.64
CA PRO A 226 5.60 0.04 -14.97
C PRO A 226 4.20 -0.58 -15.06
N ILE A 227 4.08 -1.81 -15.56
CA ILE A 227 2.77 -2.47 -15.73
C ILE A 227 2.12 -2.78 -14.37
N PRO A 228 2.75 -3.55 -13.44
CA PRO A 228 2.22 -3.75 -12.08
C PRO A 228 1.94 -2.44 -11.34
N LEU A 229 2.78 -1.41 -11.51
CA LEU A 229 2.56 -0.10 -10.91
C LEU A 229 1.26 0.54 -11.41
N ILE A 230 1.03 0.58 -12.73
CA ILE A 230 -0.20 1.13 -13.30
C ILE A 230 -1.40 0.31 -12.87
N VAL A 231 -1.30 -1.02 -12.89
CA VAL A 231 -2.38 -1.94 -12.48
C VAL A 231 -2.74 -1.74 -11.01
N VAL A 232 -1.77 -1.65 -10.11
CA VAL A 232 -2.06 -1.46 -8.67
C VAL A 232 -2.65 -0.10 -8.38
N ILE A 233 -2.19 0.96 -9.05
CA ILE A 233 -2.77 2.30 -8.95
C ILE A 233 -4.22 2.27 -9.45
N ALA A 234 -4.46 1.72 -10.64
CA ALA A 234 -5.80 1.63 -11.22
C ALA A 234 -6.74 0.80 -10.33
N ALA A 235 -6.31 -0.37 -9.87
CA ALA A 235 -7.09 -1.23 -8.98
C ALA A 235 -7.43 -0.54 -7.66
N THR A 236 -6.48 0.16 -7.05
CA THR A 236 -6.68 0.89 -5.79
C THR A 236 -7.69 2.04 -5.99
N VAL A 237 -7.60 2.77 -7.10
CA VAL A 237 -8.56 3.84 -7.44
C VAL A 237 -9.96 3.25 -7.65
N VAL A 238 -10.09 2.15 -8.38
CA VAL A 238 -11.37 1.46 -8.59
C VAL A 238 -11.96 1.03 -7.25
N VAL A 239 -11.18 0.38 -6.40
CA VAL A 239 -11.60 -0.03 -5.05
C VAL A 239 -12.09 1.16 -4.24
N ALA A 240 -11.36 2.28 -4.25
CA ALA A 240 -11.76 3.50 -3.55
C ALA A 240 -13.07 4.09 -4.06
N LEU A 241 -13.23 4.16 -5.39
CA LEU A 241 -14.45 4.67 -6.01
C LEU A 241 -15.65 3.79 -5.64
N VAL A 242 -15.50 2.46 -5.69
CA VAL A 242 -16.54 1.51 -5.29
C VAL A 242 -16.86 1.63 -3.80
N ALA A 243 -15.83 1.69 -2.95
CA ALA A 243 -15.98 1.79 -1.51
C ALA A 243 -16.68 3.07 -1.05
N THR A 244 -16.55 4.17 -1.80
CA THR A 244 -17.18 5.45 -1.48
C THR A 244 -18.66 5.53 -1.88
N VAL A 245 -19.17 4.62 -2.72
CA VAL A 245 -20.56 4.68 -3.23
C VAL A 245 -21.58 4.63 -2.09
N VAL A 246 -21.46 3.64 -1.19
CA VAL A 246 -22.38 3.42 -0.07
C VAL A 246 -22.38 4.62 0.91
N PRO A 247 -21.24 5.02 1.49
CA PRO A 247 -21.18 6.15 2.43
C PRO A 247 -21.65 7.46 1.81
N THR A 248 -21.34 7.72 0.55
CA THR A 248 -21.81 8.93 -0.16
C THR A 248 -23.33 8.96 -0.28
N ARG A 249 -23.97 7.81 -0.56
CA ARG A 249 -25.43 7.71 -0.62
C ARG A 249 -26.06 7.95 0.74
N ILE A 250 -25.48 7.42 1.82
CA ILE A 250 -25.97 7.61 3.18
C ILE A 250 -25.86 9.09 3.58
N ALA A 251 -24.70 9.72 3.40
CA ALA A 251 -24.46 11.11 3.79
C ALA A 251 -25.39 12.13 3.10
N THR A 252 -25.82 11.84 1.87
CA THR A 252 -26.66 12.75 1.08
C THR A 252 -28.16 12.59 1.35
N ARG A 253 -28.62 11.36 1.64
CA ARG A 253 -30.04 11.03 1.83
C ARG A 253 -30.60 11.36 3.21
N THR A 254 -29.76 11.61 4.20
CA THR A 254 -30.22 11.93 5.55
C THR A 254 -30.65 13.40 5.61
N SER A 255 -31.94 13.66 5.82
CA SER A 255 -32.43 15.03 5.95
C SER A 255 -31.98 15.65 7.28
N PRO A 256 -31.64 16.96 7.30
CA PRO A 256 -31.26 17.65 8.54
C PRO A 256 -32.34 17.54 9.63
N VAL A 257 -33.60 17.60 9.22
CA VAL A 257 -34.78 17.51 10.11
C VAL A 257 -34.89 16.12 10.76
N ALA A 258 -34.69 15.04 10.00
CA ALA A 258 -34.73 13.68 10.53
C ALA A 258 -33.52 13.33 11.42
N ALA A 259 -32.41 14.07 11.30
CA ALA A 259 -31.25 13.89 12.16
C ALA A 259 -31.39 14.60 13.52
N LEU A 260 -32.20 15.66 13.59
CA LEU A 260 -32.50 16.41 14.82
C LEU A 260 -33.70 15.86 15.60
N ALA A 261 -34.59 15.12 14.93
CA ALA A 261 -35.81 14.54 15.53
C ALA A 261 -35.64 13.12 16.12
N GLN A 262 -34.41 12.61 16.22
CA GLN A 262 -34.11 11.29 16.82
C GLN A 262 -33.77 11.39 18.32
N ASP A 263 -33.94 12.56 18.93
CA ASP A 263 -33.92 12.83 20.38
C ASP A 263 -35.30 13.43 20.77
#